data_AF-A0A6G1ZLR1-F1
#
_entry.id   AF-A0A6G1ZLR1-F1
#
_cell.length_a   1.000
_cell.length_b   1.000
_cell.length_c   1.000
_cell.angle_alpha   90.00
_cell.angle_beta   90.00
_cell.angle_gamma   90.00
#
_symmetry.space_group_name_H-M   'P 1'
#
loop_
_entity.id
_entity.type
_entity.pdbx_description
1 polymer ?
#
loop_
_entity_poly.entity_id
_entity_poly.type
_entity_poly.pdbx_seq_one_letter_code
_entity_poly.pdbx_strand_id
1 'polypeptide(L)' 'MQDIRNLIDQLGLSEKAKRIFAWKFFAGESFADWPGPENRKELYETYKSVFKAVVEKKEGKLLF' A
#
# COMPACT_ATOMS: atom_id res chain seq x y z
N MET A 1 7.52 -1.24 12.24
CA MET A 1 7.09 -0.13 11.33
C MET A 1 8.15 0.17 10.26
N GLN A 2 9.46 0.20 10.59
CA GLN A 2 10.54 0.39 9.59
C GLN A 2 10.50 -0.63 8.43
N ASP A 3 10.21 -1.91 8.69
CA ASP A 3 10.27 -2.96 7.66
C ASP A 3 9.28 -2.76 6.52
N ILE A 4 8.08 -2.28 6.82
CA ILE A 4 7.04 -2.06 5.80
C ILE A 4 7.38 -0.84 4.94
N ARG A 5 7.94 0.23 5.52
CA ARG A 5 8.41 1.38 4.73
C ARG A 5 9.55 0.98 3.79
N ASN A 6 10.53 0.22 4.29
CA ASN A 6 11.62 -0.28 3.46
C ASN A 6 11.12 -1.21 2.35
N LEU A 7 10.13 -2.07 2.61
CA LEU A 7 9.52 -2.93 1.59
C LEU A 7 8.79 -2.10 0.53
N ILE A 8 8.03 -1.09 0.92
CA ILE A 8 7.30 -0.19 0.01
C ILE A 8 8.28 0.61 -0.86
N ASP A 9 9.38 1.09 -0.29
CA ASP A 9 10.41 1.81 -1.05
C ASP A 9 11.14 0.86 -2.02
N GLN A 10 11.37 -0.39 -1.65
CA GLN A 10 11.93 -1.41 -2.55
C GLN A 10 10.99 -1.86 -3.67
N LEU A 11 9.68 -1.68 -3.51
CA LEU A 11 8.69 -2.02 -4.54
C LEU A 11 8.61 -0.98 -5.66
N GLY A 12 9.28 0.17 -5.54
CA GLY A 12 9.29 1.20 -6.58
C GLY A 12 7.90 1.74 -6.90
N LEU A 13 7.00 1.74 -5.91
CA LEU A 13 5.62 2.15 -6.09
C LEU A 13 5.52 3.65 -6.37
N SER A 14 4.49 4.04 -7.13
CA SER A 14 4.19 5.46 -7.33
C SER A 14 3.85 6.13 -6.00
N GLU A 15 4.19 7.41 -5.86
CA GLU A 15 3.90 8.20 -4.65
C GLU A 15 2.41 8.16 -4.30
N LYS A 16 1.53 8.14 -5.31
CA LYS A 16 0.08 7.94 -5.12
C LYS A 16 -0.22 6.61 -4.42
N ALA A 17 0.34 5.50 -4.89
CA ALA A 17 0.10 4.19 -4.32
C ALA A 17 0.65 4.08 -2.88
N LYS A 18 1.83 4.67 -2.61
CA LYS A 18 2.38 4.76 -1.24
C LYS A 18 1.45 5.54 -0.32
N ARG A 19 0.89 6.66 -0.78
CA ARG A 19 -0.01 7.52 -0.01
C ARG A 19 -1.34 6.84 0.31
N ILE A 20 -1.94 6.15 -0.66
CA ILE A 20 -3.16 5.36 -0.49
C ILE A 20 -2.94 4.22 0.50
N PHE A 21 -1.83 3.50 0.36
CA PHE A 21 -1.48 2.42 1.27
C PHE A 21 -1.26 2.95 2.69
N ALA A 22 -0.50 4.03 2.83
CA ALA A 22 -0.21 4.64 4.12
C ALA A 22 -1.47 5.13 4.84
N TRP A 23 -2.41 5.71 4.10
CA TRP A 23 -3.69 6.15 4.63
C TRP A 23 -4.48 5.00 5.25
N LYS A 24 -4.65 3.90 4.51
CA LYS A 24 -5.43 2.77 5.00
C LYS A 24 -4.70 1.98 6.08
N PHE A 25 -3.39 1.78 5.90
CA PHE A 25 -2.59 0.87 6.72
C PHE A 25 -2.03 1.52 7.98
N PHE A 26 -1.57 2.78 7.91
CA PHE A 26 -1.00 3.49 9.06
C PHE A 26 -2.01 4.39 9.77
N ALA A 27 -2.86 5.10 9.03
CA ALA A 27 -3.85 6.00 9.66
C ALA A 27 -5.11 5.27 10.15
N GLY A 28 -5.37 4.05 9.64
CA GLY A 28 -6.58 3.30 9.96
C GLY A 28 -7.86 3.96 9.43
N GLU A 29 -7.71 4.98 8.58
CA GLU A 29 -8.82 5.79 8.09
C GLU A 29 -9.64 5.06 7.02
N SER A 30 -10.87 5.52 6.83
CA SER A 30 -11.74 5.01 5.79
C SER A 30 -11.34 5.62 4.45
N PHE A 31 -11.53 4.86 3.35
CA PHE A 31 -11.45 5.43 2.01
C PHE A 31 -12.58 6.43 1.72
N ALA A 32 -13.56 6.55 2.64
CA ALA A 32 -14.61 7.55 2.57
C ALA A 32 -14.07 8.97 2.78
N ASP A 33 -13.02 9.13 3.57
CA ASP A 33 -12.44 10.42 3.96
C ASP A 33 -11.21 10.77 3.11
N TRP A 34 -10.97 10.01 2.05
CA TRP A 34 -9.83 10.25 1.16
C TRP A 34 -9.99 11.60 0.44
N PRO A 35 -9.04 12.54 0.59
CA PRO A 35 -9.16 13.88 0.04
C PRO A 35 -8.78 13.99 -1.45
N GLY A 36 -8.32 12.90 -2.07
CA GLY A 36 -7.92 12.89 -3.47
C GLY A 36 -9.08 12.67 -4.44
N PRO A 37 -8.85 12.89 -5.75
CA PRO A 37 -9.88 12.74 -6.78
C PRO A 37 -10.29 11.28 -7.05
N GLU A 38 -9.56 10.31 -6.48
CA GLU A 38 -9.82 8.88 -6.65
C GLU A 38 -11.12 8.44 -6.00
N ASN A 39 -11.86 7.59 -6.70
CA ASN A 39 -13.04 6.95 -6.12
C ASN A 39 -12.63 5.78 -5.20
N ARG A 40 -13.58 5.35 -4.35
CA ARG A 40 -13.36 4.25 -3.38
C ARG A 40 -12.91 2.95 -4.04
N LYS A 41 -13.35 2.65 -5.27
CA LYS A 41 -12.98 1.43 -5.99
C LYS A 41 -11.50 1.49 -6.39
N GLU A 42 -11.05 2.59 -6.97
CA GLU A 42 -9.64 2.81 -7.32
C GLU A 42 -8.72 2.75 -6.11
N LEU A 43 -9.15 3.35 -4.99
CA LEU A 43 -8.41 3.29 -3.73
C LEU A 43 -8.26 1.86 -3.23
N TYR A 44 -9.35 1.08 -3.27
CA TYR A 44 -9.33 -0.32 -2.85
C TYR A 44 -8.48 -1.20 -3.77
N GLU A 45 -8.60 -1.02 -5.08
CA GLU A 45 -7.81 -1.78 -6.07
C GLU A 45 -6.31 -1.45 -5.94
N THR A 46 -5.97 -0.17 -5.79
CA THR A 46 -4.59 0.28 -5.58
C THR A 46 -4.04 -0.29 -4.29
N TYR A 47 -4.80 -0.17 -3.19
CA TYR A 47 -4.41 -0.74 -1.89
C TYR A 47 -4.17 -2.25 -1.98
N LYS A 48 -5.11 -2.99 -2.59
CA LYS A 48 -5.02 -4.45 -2.72
C LYS A 48 -3.81 -4.87 -3.56
N SER A 49 -3.52 -4.13 -4.63
CA SER A 49 -2.34 -4.37 -5.47
C SER A 49 -1.04 -4.16 -4.69
N VAL A 50 -0.92 -3.03 -3.97
CA VAL A 50 0.25 -2.74 -3.12
C VAL A 50 0.39 -3.78 -2.01
N PHE A 51 -0.70 -4.12 -1.33
CA PHE A 51 -0.70 -5.12 -0.26
C PHE A 51 -0.22 -6.48 -0.77
N LYS A 52 -0.72 -6.92 -1.94
CA LYS A 52 -0.28 -8.16 -2.58
C LYS A 52 1.21 -8.10 -2.87
N ALA A 53 1.72 -7.01 -3.45
CA ALA A 53 3.14 -6.86 -3.75
C ALA A 53 4.01 -6.87 -2.47
N VAL A 54 3.55 -6.26 -1.38
CA VAL A 54 4.23 -6.29 -0.07
C VAL A 54 4.24 -7.70 0.51
N VAL A 55 3.12 -8.43 0.44
CA VAL A 55 3.03 -9.83 0.90
C VAL A 55 3.93 -10.72 0.04
N GLU A 56 3.87 -10.63 -1.28
CA GLU A 56 4.73 -11.38 -2.20
C GLU A 56 6.22 -11.07 -1.97
N LYS A 57 6.58 -9.82 -1.69
CA LYS A 57 7.96 -9.44 -1.37
C LYS A 57 8.40 -9.99 -0.01
N LYS A 58 7.48 -10.05 0.96
CA LYS A 58 7.72 -10.59 2.30
C LYS A 58 7.83 -12.13 2.28
N GLU A 59 6.96 -12.81 1.54
CA GLU A 59 6.95 -14.27 1.39
C GLU A 59 7.98 -14.78 0.39
N GLY A 60 8.32 -14.00 -0.64
CA GLY A 60 9.48 -14.25 -1.51
C GLY A 60 10.83 -14.14 -0.79
N LYS A 61 10.84 -13.64 0.45
CA LYS A 61 11.98 -13.71 1.39
C LYS A 61 11.97 -14.96 2.28
N LEU A 62 10.92 -15.78 2.22
CA LEU A 62 10.79 -17.08 2.92
C LEU A 62 11.02 -18.28 1.98
N LEU A 63 11.25 -18.03 0.68
CA LEU A 63 11.57 -19.06 -0.31
C LEU A 63 13.04 -19.00 -0.73
N PHE A 64 13.96 -18.98 0.22
CA PHE A 64 15.35 -19.44 0.03
C PHE A 64 15.87 -20.04 1.33
#